data_AF-A0A523R989-F1
#
_entry.id   AF-A0A523R989-F1
#
_cell.length_a   1.000
_cell.length_b   1.000
_cell.length_c   1.000
_cell.angle_alpha   90.00
_cell.angle_beta   90.00
_cell.angle_gamma   90.00
#
_symmetry.space_group_name_H-M   'P 1'
#
loop_
_entity.id
_entity.type
_entity.pdbx_description
1 polymer ?
#
loop_
_entity_poly.entity_id
_entity_poly.type
_entity_poly.pdbx_seq_one_letter_code
_entity_poly.pdbx_strand_id
1 'polypeptide(L)'
;LYRHKDILEYRDVDEEDPLEVEASKFNLNYIKLDGNVGNMVNGAGLAMATMDIIKLAGAEPANFLDVGGGASAEMVENGLRIMLADKNVKGILINIFGGILRCDVLAEGVVKAAEKTGINVPVVIRMEGTNVEEGRKVLAESGLDLITATDMKDAAQKVAQLVSGQ
;
A
#
# COMPACT_ATOMS: atom_id res chain seq x y z
N LEU A 1 -8.70 20.10 15.19
CA LEU A 1 -7.73 21.18 14.88
C LEU A 1 -8.25 22.20 13.86
N TYR A 2 -9.05 21.85 12.85
CA TYR A 2 -9.49 22.80 11.80
C TYR A 2 -10.11 24.12 12.31
N ARG A 3 -10.77 24.10 13.48
CA ARG A 3 -11.41 25.24 14.15
C ARG A 3 -10.63 25.82 15.35
N HIS A 4 -9.43 25.31 15.60
CA HIS A 4 -8.52 25.73 16.67
C HIS A 4 -7.09 25.78 16.10
N LYS A 5 -6.84 26.79 15.26
CA LYS A 5 -5.54 26.97 14.59
C LYS A 5 -4.43 27.27 15.58
N ASP A 6 -4.75 27.98 16.64
CA ASP A 6 -3.91 28.24 17.81
C ASP A 6 -3.37 26.95 18.44
N ILE A 7 -4.19 25.88 18.49
CA ILE A 7 -3.74 24.59 19.03
C ILE A 7 -2.86 23.84 18.03
N LEU A 8 -3.13 23.99 16.72
CA LEU A 8 -2.35 23.33 15.67
C LEU A 8 -0.89 23.80 15.64
N GLU A 9 -0.63 25.05 16.04
CA GLU A 9 0.72 25.62 16.15
C GLU A 9 1.58 24.91 17.21
N TYR A 10 0.97 24.22 18.18
CA TYR A 10 1.68 23.42 19.18
C TYR A 10 1.96 21.97 18.75
N ARG A 11 1.66 21.58 17.51
CA ARG A 11 2.01 20.24 17.01
C ARG A 11 3.53 20.14 16.92
N ASP A 12 4.11 19.27 17.73
CA ASP A 12 5.52 18.93 17.68
C ASP A 12 5.72 17.69 16.79
N VAL A 13 6.27 17.92 15.59
CA VAL A 13 6.53 16.84 14.62
C VAL A 13 7.81 16.07 14.93
N ASP A 14 8.66 16.57 15.83
CA ASP A 14 9.91 15.90 16.22
C ASP A 14 9.64 14.72 17.18
N GLU A 15 8.46 14.68 17.81
CA GLU A 15 7.98 13.54 18.62
C GLU A 15 7.20 12.48 17.82
N GLU A 16 6.99 12.68 16.51
CA GLU A 16 6.26 11.76 15.63
C GLU A 16 7.22 10.96 14.73
N ASP A 17 6.80 9.79 14.21
CA ASP A 17 7.62 9.06 13.24
C ASP A 17 7.73 9.86 11.92
N PRO A 18 8.94 10.08 11.37
CA PRO A 18 9.12 10.88 10.16
C PRO A 18 8.32 10.39 8.94
N LEU A 19 8.10 9.08 8.81
CA LEU A 19 7.32 8.49 7.72
C LEU A 19 5.82 8.78 7.90
N GLU A 20 5.32 8.79 9.13
CA GLU A 20 3.94 9.17 9.45
C GLU A 20 3.69 10.66 9.18
N VAL A 21 4.64 11.51 9.58
CA VAL A 21 4.61 12.96 9.29
C VAL A 21 4.62 13.19 7.78
N GLU A 22 5.47 12.47 7.03
CA GLU A 22 5.53 12.56 5.58
C GLU A 22 4.22 12.11 4.92
N ALA A 23 3.67 10.96 5.33
CA ALA A 23 2.39 10.45 4.84
C ALA A 23 1.24 11.44 5.07
N SER A 24 1.23 12.12 6.22
CA SER A 24 0.18 13.10 6.53
C SER A 24 0.10 14.27 5.54
N LYS A 25 1.21 14.61 4.86
CA LYS A 25 1.25 15.66 3.83
C LYS A 25 0.48 15.29 2.56
N PHE A 26 0.29 13.98 2.33
CA PHE A 26 -0.40 13.42 1.17
C PHE A 26 -1.80 12.88 1.52
N ASN A 27 -2.32 13.18 2.71
CA ASN A 27 -3.57 12.62 3.25
C ASN A 27 -3.56 11.09 3.30
N LEU A 28 -2.39 10.49 3.56
CA LEU A 28 -2.21 9.06 3.76
C LEU A 28 -2.23 8.74 5.25
N ASN A 29 -3.01 7.74 5.67
CA ASN A 29 -2.97 7.24 7.04
C ASN A 29 -1.94 6.12 7.09
N TYR A 30 -0.71 6.47 7.46
CA TYR A 30 0.40 5.53 7.60
C TYR A 30 0.72 5.35 9.08
N ILE A 31 0.99 4.11 9.49
CA ILE A 31 1.55 3.79 10.82
C ILE A 31 2.67 2.78 10.60
N LYS A 32 3.85 3.07 11.14
CA LYS A 32 5.00 2.17 11.00
C LYS A 32 4.91 0.99 11.96
N LEU A 33 5.34 -0.19 11.50
CA LEU A 33 5.48 -1.41 12.30
C LEU A 33 6.85 -2.05 12.04
N ASP A 34 7.19 -3.11 12.80
CA ASP A 34 8.52 -3.76 12.75
C ASP A 34 8.61 -4.97 11.78
N GLY A 35 7.62 -5.15 10.90
CA GLY A 35 7.55 -6.28 9.98
C GLY A 35 8.35 -6.12 8.68
N ASN A 36 8.13 -7.04 7.75
CA ASN A 36 8.83 -7.13 6.46
C ASN A 36 7.94 -7.02 5.22
N VAL A 37 6.61 -7.07 5.37
CA VAL A 37 5.65 -6.90 4.27
C VAL A 37 5.00 -5.54 4.37
N GLY A 38 5.32 -4.68 3.41
CA GLY A 38 4.63 -3.42 3.24
C GLY A 38 3.18 -3.66 2.80
N ASN A 39 2.21 -3.01 3.43
CA ASN A 39 0.80 -3.15 3.12
C ASN A 39 0.23 -1.83 2.61
N MET A 40 -0.54 -1.84 1.51
CA MET A 40 -1.27 -0.68 0.99
C MET A 40 -2.71 -1.05 0.66
N VAL A 41 -3.66 -0.36 1.27
CA VAL A 41 -5.09 -0.72 1.19
C VAL A 41 -5.98 0.52 1.13
N ASN A 42 -7.19 0.41 0.56
CA ASN A 42 -8.22 1.42 0.67
C ASN A 42 -9.27 1.04 1.73
N GLY A 43 -9.24 1.75 2.85
CA GLY A 43 -10.12 1.60 4.00
C GLY A 43 -9.43 0.93 5.19
N ALA A 44 -9.47 1.62 6.34
CA ALA A 44 -8.82 1.18 7.58
C ALA A 44 -9.19 -0.24 8.03
N GLY A 45 -10.47 -0.64 7.89
CA GLY A 45 -10.91 -2.00 8.25
C GLY A 45 -10.26 -3.08 7.39
N LEU A 46 -10.16 -2.84 6.08
CA LEU A 46 -9.48 -3.76 5.16
C LEU A 46 -7.96 -3.72 5.39
N ALA A 47 -7.39 -2.57 5.75
CA ALA A 47 -5.98 -2.45 6.08
C ALA A 47 -5.61 -3.32 7.30
N MET A 48 -6.39 -3.26 8.37
CA MET A 48 -6.24 -4.14 9.55
C MET A 48 -6.39 -5.62 9.18
N ALA A 49 -7.46 -5.98 8.45
CA ALA A 49 -7.66 -7.36 8.03
C ALA A 49 -6.53 -7.88 7.11
N THR A 50 -5.92 -7.01 6.31
CA THR A 50 -4.79 -7.36 5.44
C THR A 50 -3.52 -7.62 6.25
N MET A 51 -3.26 -6.81 7.29
CA MET A 51 -2.16 -7.07 8.22
C MET A 51 -2.35 -8.40 8.95
N ASP A 52 -3.57 -8.69 9.42
CA ASP A 52 -3.89 -9.94 10.11
C ASP A 52 -3.64 -11.15 9.19
N ILE A 53 -4.07 -11.10 7.94
CA ILE A 53 -3.88 -12.23 7.02
C ILE A 53 -2.42 -12.40 6.57
N ILE A 54 -1.64 -11.30 6.44
CA ILE A 54 -0.18 -11.36 6.25
C ILE A 54 0.46 -12.14 7.41
N LYS A 55 0.07 -11.79 8.65
CA LYS A 55 0.57 -12.43 9.86
C LYS A 55 0.18 -13.90 9.94
N LEU A 56 -1.08 -14.23 9.60
CA LEU A 56 -1.56 -15.61 9.53
C LEU A 56 -0.85 -16.43 8.43
N ALA A 57 -0.36 -15.78 7.36
CA ALA A 57 0.42 -16.43 6.31
C ALA A 57 1.90 -16.63 6.69
N GLY A 58 2.34 -16.17 7.87
CA GLY A 58 3.68 -16.39 8.39
C GLY A 58 4.71 -15.30 8.03
N ALA A 59 4.25 -14.15 7.54
CA ALA A 59 5.09 -12.96 7.37
C ALA A 59 4.69 -11.88 8.39
N GLU A 60 5.42 -10.76 8.46
CA GLU A 60 5.13 -9.70 9.43
C GLU A 60 4.76 -8.41 8.70
N PRO A 61 3.61 -7.76 8.99
CA PRO A 61 3.25 -6.49 8.39
C PRO A 61 4.22 -5.38 8.84
N ALA A 62 4.85 -4.70 7.89
CA ALA A 62 5.80 -3.61 8.12
C ALA A 62 5.11 -2.27 8.37
N ASN A 63 3.85 -2.13 7.97
CA ASN A 63 3.09 -0.91 8.18
C ASN A 63 1.58 -1.16 8.10
N PHE A 64 0.83 -0.19 8.64
CA PHE A 64 -0.53 0.09 8.21
C PHE A 64 -0.48 1.23 7.20
N LEU A 65 -1.19 1.11 6.07
CA LEU A 65 -1.41 2.23 5.15
C LEU A 65 -2.82 2.17 4.56
N ASP A 66 -3.61 3.18 4.88
CA ASP A 66 -4.91 3.43 4.26
C ASP A 66 -4.82 4.65 3.31
N VAL A 67 -4.96 4.39 2.01
CA VAL A 67 -4.98 5.40 0.94
C VAL A 67 -6.36 6.05 0.74
N GLY A 68 -7.39 5.57 1.45
CA GLY A 68 -8.77 6.04 1.34
C GLY A 68 -9.52 5.53 0.12
N GLY A 69 -10.86 5.63 0.14
CA GLY A 69 -11.72 5.12 -0.93
C GLY A 69 -11.64 5.87 -2.27
N GLY A 70 -11.07 7.08 -2.27
CA GLY A 70 -10.88 7.93 -3.45
C GLY A 70 -9.41 8.11 -3.83
N ALA A 71 -8.57 7.11 -3.58
CA ALA A 71 -7.13 7.19 -3.80
C ALA A 71 -6.80 7.62 -5.23
N SER A 72 -6.02 8.70 -5.36
CA SER A 72 -5.49 9.15 -6.66
C SER A 72 -4.19 8.40 -7.00
N ALA A 73 -3.78 8.43 -8.26
CA ALA A 73 -2.48 7.89 -8.68
C ALA A 73 -1.30 8.51 -7.89
N GLU A 74 -1.39 9.80 -7.54
CA GLU A 74 -0.38 10.49 -6.74
C GLU A 74 -0.33 9.98 -5.29
N MET A 75 -1.47 9.65 -4.69
CA MET A 75 -1.52 9.06 -3.35
C MET A 75 -0.88 7.66 -3.35
N VAL A 76 -1.13 6.87 -4.38
CA VAL A 76 -0.52 5.54 -4.56
C VAL A 76 0.99 5.66 -4.77
N GLU A 77 1.43 6.59 -5.61
CA GLU A 77 2.86 6.85 -5.84
C GLU A 77 3.59 7.25 -4.55
N ASN A 78 3.03 8.21 -3.80
CA ASN A 78 3.63 8.63 -2.54
C ASN A 78 3.58 7.54 -1.48
N GLY A 79 2.48 6.77 -1.40
CA GLY A 79 2.37 5.63 -0.50
C GLY A 79 3.46 4.58 -0.76
N LEU A 80 3.69 4.22 -2.02
CA LEU A 80 4.75 3.30 -2.41
C LEU A 80 6.13 3.88 -2.06
N ARG A 81 6.37 5.16 -2.37
CA ARG A 81 7.64 5.83 -2.05
C ARG A 81 7.93 5.84 -0.56
N ILE A 82 6.94 6.12 0.28
CA ILE A 82 7.08 6.12 1.75
C ILE A 82 7.37 4.70 2.26
N MET A 83 6.64 3.69 1.77
CA MET A 83 6.88 2.30 2.15
C MET A 83 8.28 1.82 1.74
N LEU A 84 8.74 2.17 0.55
CA LEU A 84 10.07 1.80 0.05
C LEU A 84 11.22 2.53 0.77
N ALA A 85 10.94 3.64 1.46
CA ALA A 85 11.92 4.29 2.33
C ALA A 85 12.22 3.45 3.57
N ASP A 86 11.31 2.57 3.99
CA ASP A 86 11.55 1.63 5.07
C ASP A 86 12.37 0.42 4.60
N LYS A 87 13.60 0.31 5.11
CA LYS A 87 14.55 -0.77 4.77
C LYS A 87 14.07 -2.15 5.24
N ASN A 88 13.12 -2.22 6.17
CA ASN A 88 12.56 -3.47 6.65
C ASN A 88 11.64 -4.11 5.60
N VAL A 89 11.02 -3.33 4.71
CA VAL A 89 10.14 -3.82 3.66
C VAL A 89 10.93 -4.67 2.66
N LYS A 90 10.53 -5.94 2.55
CA LYS A 90 11.08 -6.95 1.62
C LYS A 90 10.09 -7.40 0.56
N GLY A 91 8.82 -7.04 0.72
CA GLY A 91 7.76 -7.29 -0.26
C GLY A 91 6.58 -6.38 0.02
N ILE A 92 5.76 -6.12 -0.99
CA ILE A 92 4.61 -5.23 -0.89
C ILE A 92 3.34 -6.00 -1.24
N LEU A 93 2.31 -5.87 -0.42
CA LEU A 93 0.95 -6.31 -0.72
C LEU A 93 0.06 -5.08 -0.92
N ILE A 94 -0.40 -4.89 -2.16
CA ILE A 94 -1.44 -3.91 -2.51
C ILE A 94 -2.77 -4.65 -2.56
N ASN A 95 -3.69 -4.37 -1.62
CA ASN A 95 -5.01 -4.98 -1.58
C ASN A 95 -6.09 -3.91 -1.70
N ILE A 96 -6.72 -3.80 -2.86
CA ILE A 96 -7.72 -2.77 -3.14
C ILE A 96 -9.07 -3.39 -3.48
N PHE A 97 -10.12 -2.84 -2.87
CA PHE A 97 -11.50 -3.14 -3.21
C PHE A 97 -12.13 -1.92 -3.90
N GLY A 98 -12.25 -2.00 -5.22
CA GLY A 98 -12.78 -0.96 -6.11
C GLY A 98 -14.30 -0.83 -6.00
N GLY A 99 -14.75 0.07 -5.14
CA GLY A 99 -16.11 0.60 -5.15
C GLY A 99 -16.21 1.80 -6.09
N ILE A 100 -15.93 2.99 -5.54
CA ILE A 100 -15.88 4.25 -6.31
C ILE A 100 -14.58 4.34 -7.13
N LEU A 101 -13.48 3.79 -6.61
CA LEU A 101 -12.21 3.71 -7.30
C LEU A 101 -12.25 2.58 -8.35
N ARG A 102 -11.93 2.91 -9.61
CA ARG A 102 -11.81 1.91 -10.68
C ARG A 102 -10.44 1.25 -10.65
N CYS A 103 -10.39 -0.07 -10.84
CA CYS A 103 -9.17 -0.85 -10.76
C CYS A 103 -8.17 -0.53 -11.88
N ASP A 104 -8.65 -0.10 -13.05
CA ASP A 104 -7.79 0.33 -14.17
C ASP A 104 -7.01 1.61 -13.85
N VAL A 105 -7.67 2.63 -13.28
CA VAL A 105 -7.01 3.87 -12.82
C VAL A 105 -5.97 3.59 -11.75
N LEU A 106 -6.30 2.69 -10.81
CA LEU A 106 -5.34 2.23 -9.80
C LEU A 106 -4.15 1.52 -10.45
N ALA A 107 -4.39 0.56 -11.34
CA ALA A 107 -3.34 -0.20 -12.01
C ALA A 107 -2.38 0.72 -12.77
N GLU A 108 -2.89 1.72 -13.50
CA GLU A 108 -2.07 2.74 -14.14
C GLU A 108 -1.23 3.54 -13.12
N GLY A 109 -1.82 3.89 -11.98
CA GLY A 109 -1.14 4.58 -10.89
C GLY A 109 0.00 3.75 -10.32
N VAL A 110 -0.22 2.45 -10.07
CA VAL A 110 0.80 1.52 -9.58
C VAL A 110 1.92 1.35 -10.60
N VAL A 111 1.61 1.17 -11.89
CA VAL A 111 2.62 1.03 -12.95
C VAL A 111 3.50 2.28 -13.05
N LYS A 112 2.89 3.47 -13.12
CA LYS A 112 3.61 4.74 -13.15
C LYS A 112 4.49 4.94 -11.92
N ALA A 113 3.96 4.61 -10.74
CA ALA A 113 4.71 4.68 -9.50
C ALA A 113 5.90 3.72 -9.51
N ALA A 114 5.71 2.49 -9.99
CA ALA A 114 6.74 1.48 -10.05
C ALA A 114 7.88 1.86 -11.01
N GLU A 115 7.55 2.42 -12.19
CA GLU A 115 8.53 2.93 -13.16
C GLU A 115 9.38 4.08 -12.58
N LYS A 116 8.77 4.99 -11.80
CA LYS A 116 9.48 6.14 -11.22
C LYS A 116 10.29 5.79 -9.99
N THR A 117 9.77 4.91 -9.12
CA THR A 117 10.39 4.59 -7.83
C THR A 117 11.47 3.52 -7.96
N GLY A 118 11.49 2.76 -9.06
CA GLY A 118 12.48 1.70 -9.29
C GLY A 118 12.32 0.57 -8.27
N ILE A 119 11.09 0.04 -8.14
CA ILE A 119 10.75 -0.99 -7.16
C ILE A 119 11.69 -2.19 -7.32
N ASN A 120 12.37 -2.55 -6.23
CA ASN A 120 13.33 -3.64 -6.15
C ASN A 120 12.87 -4.79 -5.23
N VAL A 121 11.63 -4.71 -4.74
CA VAL A 121 11.00 -5.73 -3.91
C VAL A 121 9.78 -6.30 -4.65
N PRO A 122 9.45 -7.59 -4.47
CA PRO A 122 8.27 -8.18 -5.08
C PRO A 122 6.98 -7.45 -4.66
N VAL A 123 6.10 -7.20 -5.63
CA VAL A 123 4.80 -6.56 -5.40
C VAL A 123 3.70 -7.55 -5.75
N VAL A 124 2.89 -7.90 -4.75
CA VAL A 124 1.67 -8.68 -4.92
C VAL A 124 0.48 -7.73 -4.91
N ILE A 125 -0.37 -7.83 -5.93
CA ILE A 125 -1.51 -6.96 -6.14
C ILE A 125 -2.78 -7.80 -6.17
N ARG A 126 -3.70 -7.49 -5.27
CA ARG A 126 -5.07 -8.01 -5.28
C ARG A 126 -6.02 -6.85 -5.50
N MET A 127 -6.83 -6.95 -6.55
CA MET A 127 -7.85 -5.97 -6.90
C MET A 127 -9.19 -6.68 -7.10
N GLU A 128 -10.26 -6.06 -6.61
CA GLU A 128 -11.64 -6.45 -6.90
C GLU A 128 -12.46 -5.23 -7.27
N GLY A 129 -13.57 -5.43 -7.98
CA GLY A 129 -14.57 -4.39 -8.22
C GLY A 129 -14.58 -3.84 -9.64
N THR A 130 -14.90 -2.56 -9.81
CA THR A 130 -15.12 -1.95 -11.13
C THR A 130 -13.85 -1.97 -11.99
N ASN A 131 -13.97 -2.45 -13.23
CA ASN A 131 -12.90 -2.56 -14.23
C ASN A 131 -11.69 -3.41 -13.78
N VAL A 132 -11.94 -4.45 -12.99
CA VAL A 132 -10.87 -5.35 -12.51
C VAL A 132 -10.14 -6.05 -13.65
N GLU A 133 -10.84 -6.45 -14.70
CA GLU A 133 -10.24 -7.14 -15.85
C GLU A 133 -9.33 -6.20 -16.65
N GLU A 134 -9.75 -4.96 -16.87
CA GLU A 134 -8.93 -3.93 -17.48
C GLU A 134 -7.71 -3.59 -16.60
N GLY A 135 -7.89 -3.48 -15.28
CA GLY A 135 -6.77 -3.26 -14.36
C GLY A 135 -5.76 -4.39 -14.38
N ARG A 136 -6.21 -5.66 -14.40
CA ARG A 136 -5.33 -6.83 -14.54
C ARG A 136 -4.57 -6.79 -15.87
N LYS A 137 -5.23 -6.39 -16.95
CA LYS A 137 -4.59 -6.23 -18.26
C LYS A 137 -3.51 -5.15 -18.24
N VAL A 138 -3.77 -3.99 -17.63
CA VAL A 138 -2.78 -2.91 -17.46
C VAL A 138 -1.55 -3.41 -16.70
N LEU A 139 -1.74 -4.16 -15.62
CA LEU A 139 -0.62 -4.75 -14.87
C LEU A 139 0.17 -5.76 -15.69
N ALA A 140 -0.52 -6.65 -16.42
CA ALA A 140 0.13 -7.67 -17.25
C ALA A 140 0.92 -7.09 -18.43
N GLU A 141 0.45 -5.99 -19.01
CA GLU A 141 1.10 -5.31 -20.14
C GLU A 141 2.25 -4.37 -19.72
N SER A 142 2.39 -4.09 -18.42
CA SER A 142 3.39 -3.15 -17.89
C SER A 142 4.84 -3.59 -18.08
N GLY A 143 5.09 -4.90 -18.28
CA GLY A 143 6.44 -5.45 -18.32
C GLY A 143 7.19 -5.43 -16.98
N LEU A 144 6.51 -5.03 -15.90
CA LEU A 144 7.03 -5.05 -14.53
C LEU A 144 6.72 -6.39 -13.87
N ASP A 145 7.56 -6.80 -12.92
CA ASP A 145 7.35 -8.02 -12.13
C ASP A 145 6.29 -7.80 -11.04
N LEU A 146 5.03 -7.64 -11.47
CA LEU A 146 3.87 -7.42 -10.63
C LEU A 146 3.02 -8.70 -10.58
N ILE A 147 2.88 -9.26 -9.38
CA ILE A 147 2.21 -10.54 -9.18
C ILE A 147 0.75 -10.28 -8.85
N THR A 148 -0.16 -10.78 -9.67
CA THR A 148 -1.60 -10.67 -9.39
C THR A 148 -2.07 -11.81 -8.49
N ALA A 149 -2.98 -11.49 -7.55
CA ALA A 149 -3.60 -12.46 -6.66
C ALA A 149 -5.12 -12.49 -6.84
N THR A 150 -5.72 -13.66 -6.67
CA THR A 150 -7.15 -13.90 -6.91
C THR A 150 -8.03 -13.58 -5.71
N ASP A 151 -7.51 -13.77 -4.50
CA ASP A 151 -8.22 -13.47 -3.26
C ASP A 151 -7.22 -13.07 -2.16
N MET A 152 -7.73 -12.69 -0.98
CA MET A 152 -6.88 -12.25 0.13
C MET A 152 -5.93 -13.35 0.62
N LYS A 153 -6.37 -14.61 0.63
CA LYS A 153 -5.55 -15.73 1.12
C LYS A 153 -4.42 -16.01 0.14
N ASP A 154 -4.73 -16.08 -1.15
CA ASP A 154 -3.73 -16.21 -2.22
C ASP A 154 -2.71 -15.05 -2.17
N ALA A 155 -3.19 -13.81 -2.01
CA ALA A 155 -2.31 -12.64 -1.93
C ALA A 155 -1.35 -12.71 -0.74
N ALA A 156 -1.87 -13.07 0.44
CA ALA A 156 -1.08 -13.21 1.65
C ALA A 156 -0.05 -14.36 1.55
N GLN A 157 -0.45 -15.50 0.99
CA GLN A 157 0.45 -16.64 0.79
C GLN A 157 1.58 -16.31 -0.19
N LYS A 158 1.24 -15.67 -1.32
CA LYS A 158 2.23 -15.22 -2.32
C LYS A 158 3.24 -14.26 -1.70
N VAL A 159 2.77 -13.20 -1.03
CA VAL A 159 3.70 -12.20 -0.46
C VAL A 159 4.55 -12.81 0.65
N ALA A 160 3.98 -13.68 1.49
CA ALA A 160 4.72 -14.37 2.55
C ALA A 160 5.81 -15.27 1.99
N GLN A 161 5.53 -16.05 0.93
CA GLN A 161 6.54 -16.88 0.25
C GLN A 161 7.68 -16.04 -0.32
N LEU A 162 7.35 -14.89 -0.92
CA LEU A 162 8.34 -14.01 -1.55
C LEU A 162 9.28 -13.33 -0.54
N VAL A 163 8.82 -13.06 0.68
CA VAL A 163 9.65 -12.42 1.72
C VAL A 163 10.36 -13.41 2.65
N SER A 164 9.98 -14.69 2.65
CA SER A 164 10.52 -15.71 3.57
C SER A 164 11.79 -16.41 3.07
N GLY A 165 12.31 -16.05 1.90
CA GLY A 165 13.64 -16.47 1.44
C GLY A 165 13.78 -17.98 1.22
N GLN A 166 12.92 -18.56 0.37
CA GLN A 166 13.18 -19.86 -0.26
C GLN A 166 13.75 -19.69 -1.66
#